data_AF-A0A528B0R3-F1
#
_entry.id   AF-A0A528B0R3-F1
#
_cell.length_a   1.000
_cell.length_b   1.000
_cell.length_c   1.000
_cell.angle_alpha   90.00
_cell.angle_beta   90.00
_cell.angle_gamma   90.00
#
_symmetry.space_group_name_H-M   'P 1'
#
loop_
_entity.id
_entity.type
_entity.pdbx_description
1 polymer ?
#
loop_
_entity_poly.entity_id
_entity_poly.type
_entity_poly.pdbx_seq_one_letter_code
_entity_poly.pdbx_strand_id
1 'polypeptide(L)'
;IGGGSGALVRGIRGEDLGKISIVANNIKQGSIAGFDTSEGVAIGSRMADNLGLVLGDTITLIAPDGDVTPLGTTPRMKGYPITAIFEVGMSEYDSSIVYMPFSEAQLYFNMDGRAQAIEIYVDNPDNVDALKPKVEEASQ
;
A
#
# COMPACT_ATOMS: atom_id res chain seq x y z
N ILE A 1 -8.50 21.77 -10.68
CA ILE A 1 -8.50 21.22 -9.31
C ILE A 1 -8.49 19.72 -9.49
N GLY A 2 -7.34 19.07 -9.27
CA GLY A 2 -7.27 17.60 -9.34
C GLY A 2 -8.11 17.01 -8.21
N GLY A 3 -8.82 15.91 -8.48
CA GLY A 3 -9.56 15.20 -7.44
C GLY A 3 -8.63 14.72 -6.33
N GLY A 4 -9.10 14.73 -5.09
CA GLY A 4 -8.42 14.12 -3.96
C GLY A 4 -9.35 13.11 -3.31
N SER A 5 -8.87 11.89 -3.08
CA SER A 5 -9.59 10.84 -2.36
C SER A 5 -8.75 10.36 -1.19
N GLY A 6 -9.41 9.95 -0.10
CA GLY A 6 -8.73 9.24 0.98
C GLY A 6 -8.20 7.91 0.45
N ALA A 7 -6.96 7.56 0.82
CA ALA A 7 -6.32 6.31 0.46
C ALA A 7 -5.61 5.71 1.67
N LEU A 8 -5.60 4.39 1.74
CA LEU A 8 -4.83 3.59 2.67
C LEU A 8 -3.56 3.10 1.97
N VAL A 9 -2.42 3.65 2.36
CA VAL A 9 -1.12 3.23 1.82
C VAL A 9 -0.61 2.04 2.63
N ARG A 10 -0.34 0.92 1.96
CA ARG A 10 0.25 -0.28 2.54
C ARG A 10 1.68 -0.45 2.04
N GLY A 11 2.63 -0.29 2.95
CA GLY A 11 4.03 -0.68 2.73
C GLY A 11 4.16 -2.20 2.75
N ILE A 12 4.60 -2.80 1.66
CA ILE A 12 4.76 -4.27 1.56
C ILE A 12 5.99 -4.60 0.72
N ARG A 13 6.64 -5.73 1.02
CA ARG A 13 7.75 -6.24 0.20
C ARG A 13 7.20 -6.85 -1.07
N GLY A 14 7.93 -6.73 -2.18
CA GLY A 14 7.53 -7.33 -3.46
C GLY A 14 7.31 -8.83 -3.36
N GLU A 15 8.14 -9.54 -2.60
CA GLU A 15 7.98 -10.97 -2.33
C GLU A 15 6.66 -11.32 -1.63
N ASP A 16 6.20 -10.47 -0.71
CA ASP A 16 4.97 -10.70 0.06
C ASP A 16 3.75 -10.26 -0.74
N LEU A 17 3.85 -9.16 -1.51
CA LEU A 17 2.82 -8.77 -2.46
C LEU A 17 2.55 -9.87 -3.49
N GLY A 18 3.60 -10.55 -3.95
CA GLY A 18 3.48 -11.71 -4.85
C GLY A 18 2.75 -12.91 -4.24
N LYS A 19 2.73 -13.04 -2.90
CA LYS A 19 1.98 -14.09 -2.20
C LYS A 19 0.49 -13.76 -2.06
N ILE A 20 0.13 -12.47 -2.12
CA ILE A 20 -1.27 -12.02 -2.11
C ILE A 20 -1.89 -12.29 -3.48
N SER A 21 -2.29 -13.54 -3.70
CA SER A 21 -2.76 -14.05 -5.00
C SER A 21 -3.91 -13.24 -5.58
N ILE A 22 -4.79 -12.70 -4.73
CA ILE A 22 -5.91 -11.88 -5.20
C ILE A 22 -5.44 -10.58 -5.87
N VAL A 23 -4.32 -10.00 -5.44
CA VAL A 23 -3.73 -8.80 -6.06
C VAL A 23 -2.80 -9.22 -7.21
N ALA A 24 -1.85 -10.12 -6.94
CA ALA A 24 -0.82 -10.51 -7.90
C ALA A 24 -1.38 -11.12 -9.19
N ASN A 25 -2.48 -11.90 -9.11
CA ASN A 25 -3.11 -12.51 -10.29
C ASN A 25 -4.08 -11.56 -11.01
N ASN A 26 -4.37 -10.38 -10.45
CA ASN A 26 -5.33 -9.44 -11.01
C ASN A 26 -4.73 -8.07 -11.32
N ILE A 27 -3.45 -8.03 -11.71
CA ILE A 27 -2.84 -6.84 -12.32
C ILE A 27 -3.46 -6.63 -13.71
N LYS A 28 -4.08 -5.47 -13.93
CA LYS A 28 -4.71 -5.09 -15.20
C LYS A 28 -3.75 -4.34 -16.11
N GLN A 29 -2.86 -3.53 -15.54
CA GLN A 29 -1.85 -2.77 -16.28
C GLN A 29 -0.53 -2.74 -15.50
N GLY A 30 0.59 -2.74 -16.21
CA GLY A 30 1.93 -2.68 -15.60
C GLY A 30 2.37 -4.01 -15.02
N SER A 31 3.23 -3.96 -13.99
CA SER A 31 3.77 -5.15 -13.35
C SER A 31 4.23 -4.87 -11.92
N ILE A 32 4.12 -5.88 -11.06
CA ILE A 32 4.75 -5.88 -9.72
C ILE A 32 6.13 -6.56 -9.74
N ALA A 33 6.65 -6.92 -10.91
CA ALA A 33 8.02 -7.43 -11.03
C ALA A 33 9.01 -6.32 -10.69
N GLY A 34 9.97 -6.61 -9.80
CA GLY A 34 10.92 -5.61 -9.31
C GLY A 34 10.26 -4.49 -8.48
N PHE A 35 9.10 -4.75 -7.87
CA PHE A 35 8.33 -3.77 -7.09
C PHE A 35 9.20 -3.00 -6.10
N ASP A 36 10.05 -3.69 -5.33
CA ASP A 36 10.92 -3.09 -4.31
C ASP A 36 11.92 -2.06 -4.87
N THR A 37 12.26 -2.15 -6.14
CA THR A 37 13.21 -1.26 -6.84
C THR A 37 12.52 -0.32 -7.84
N SER A 38 11.18 -0.38 -7.94
CA SER A 38 10.44 0.31 -9.01
C SER A 38 10.28 1.82 -8.78
N GLU A 39 10.59 2.32 -7.58
CA GLU A 39 10.34 3.70 -7.10
C GLU A 39 8.87 4.16 -7.21
N GLY A 40 7.97 3.26 -7.64
CA GLY A 40 6.57 3.55 -7.90
C GLY A 40 5.62 2.80 -6.98
N VAL A 41 4.34 2.99 -7.25
CA VAL A 41 3.24 2.42 -6.47
C VAL A 41 2.29 1.62 -7.34
N ALA A 42 1.62 0.65 -6.72
CA ALA A 42 0.49 -0.04 -7.33
C ALA A 42 -0.82 0.48 -6.76
N ILE A 43 -1.76 0.84 -7.62
CA ILE A 43 -3.06 1.41 -7.23
C ILE A 43 -4.23 0.56 -7.72
N GLY A 44 -5.38 0.65 -7.04
CA GLY A 44 -6.60 0.00 -7.50
C GLY A 44 -7.19 0.67 -8.76
N SER A 45 -7.84 -0.12 -9.60
CA SER A 45 -8.40 0.35 -10.89
C SER A 45 -9.41 1.47 -10.71
N ARG A 46 -10.30 1.35 -9.73
CA ARG A 46 -11.30 2.39 -9.46
C ARG A 46 -10.68 3.68 -8.94
N MET A 47 -9.60 3.61 -8.16
CA MET A 47 -8.84 4.80 -7.75
C MET A 47 -8.23 5.49 -8.97
N ALA A 48 -7.60 4.73 -9.86
CA ALA A 48 -7.03 5.25 -11.10
C ALA A 48 -8.10 5.96 -11.95
N ASP A 49 -9.25 5.30 -12.17
CA ASP A 49 -10.38 5.84 -12.93
C ASP A 49 -10.94 7.12 -12.30
N ASN A 50 -11.16 7.12 -10.97
CA ASN A 50 -11.71 8.28 -10.25
C ASN A 50 -10.80 9.50 -10.30
N LEU A 51 -9.48 9.28 -10.30
CA LEU A 51 -8.49 10.35 -10.36
C LEU A 51 -8.10 10.71 -11.80
N GLY A 52 -8.57 9.94 -12.80
CA GLY A 52 -8.20 10.10 -14.20
C GLY A 52 -6.73 9.79 -14.48
N LEU A 53 -6.14 8.87 -13.72
CA LEU A 53 -4.74 8.47 -13.81
C LEU A 53 -4.61 7.18 -14.62
N VAL A 54 -3.54 7.07 -15.39
CA VAL A 54 -3.16 5.84 -16.11
C VAL A 54 -1.77 5.35 -15.68
N LEU A 55 -1.38 4.15 -16.15
CA LEU A 55 -0.04 3.61 -15.90
C LEU A 55 1.05 4.60 -16.37
N GLY A 56 2.04 4.84 -15.52
CA GLY A 56 3.13 5.79 -15.77
C GLY A 56 2.85 7.22 -15.33
N ASP A 57 1.59 7.57 -15.04
CA ASP A 57 1.27 8.86 -14.43
C ASP A 57 1.80 8.94 -12.99
N THR A 58 1.89 10.16 -12.47
CA THR A 58 2.32 10.42 -11.10
C THR A 58 1.11 10.64 -10.19
N ILE A 59 1.00 9.83 -9.15
CA ILE A 59 0.08 10.07 -8.04
C ILE A 59 0.81 10.81 -6.91
N THR A 60 0.22 11.92 -6.44
CA THR A 60 0.76 12.67 -5.30
C THR A 60 0.09 12.18 -4.02
N LEU A 61 0.89 11.63 -3.11
CA LEU A 61 0.45 11.27 -1.77
C LEU A 61 0.64 12.46 -0.84
N ILE A 62 -0.32 12.66 0.06
CA ILE A 62 -0.31 13.71 1.08
C ILE A 62 -0.55 13.05 2.43
N ALA A 63 0.46 13.04 3.30
CA ALA A 63 0.34 12.52 4.66
C ALA A 63 0.21 13.69 5.66
N PRO A 64 -0.77 13.65 6.58
CA PRO A 64 -0.98 14.72 7.56
C PRO A 64 0.17 14.80 8.58
N ASP A 65 0.75 13.66 8.95
CA ASP A 65 1.82 13.54 9.94
C ASP A 65 3.20 13.79 9.32
N GLY A 66 3.42 15.02 8.84
CA GLY A 66 4.73 15.45 8.35
C GLY A 66 5.62 16.05 9.45
N ASP A 67 6.55 16.93 9.05
CA ASP A 67 7.57 17.43 9.96
C ASP A 67 6.98 18.46 10.94
N VAL A 68 7.35 18.32 12.22
CA VAL A 68 6.93 19.24 13.29
C VAL A 68 7.82 20.48 13.27
N THR A 69 7.22 21.63 12.99
CA THR A 69 7.89 22.94 13.04
C THR A 69 7.30 23.81 14.13
N PRO A 70 7.97 24.89 14.58
CA PRO A 70 7.40 25.84 15.54
C PRO A 70 6.07 26.48 15.08
N LEU A 71 5.78 26.45 13.77
CA LEU A 71 4.56 26.99 13.17
C LEU A 71 3.46 25.93 12.98
N GLY A 72 3.69 24.68 13.39
CA GLY A 72 2.77 23.54 13.23
C GLY A 72 3.38 22.40 12.42
N THR A 73 2.57 21.37 12.16
CA THR A 73 2.94 20.21 11.33
C THR A 73 2.73 20.56 9.85
N THR A 74 3.80 20.50 9.05
CA THR A 74 3.68 20.65 7.60
C THR A 74 3.38 19.29 6.98
N PRO A 75 2.29 19.11 6.21
CA PRO A 75 1.99 17.84 5.57
C PRO A 75 3.13 17.40 4.67
N ARG A 76 3.43 16.10 4.69
CA ARG A 76 4.40 15.52 3.76
C ARG A 76 3.72 15.23 2.44
N MET A 77 4.34 15.64 1.34
CA MET A 77 3.85 15.41 -0.01
C MET A 77 4.95 14.84 -0.89
N LYS A 78 4.67 13.73 -1.58
CA LYS A 78 5.59 13.15 -2.56
C LYS A 78 4.82 12.51 -3.70
N GLY A 79 5.29 12.75 -4.92
CA GLY A 79 4.77 12.11 -6.13
C GLY A 79 5.45 10.76 -6.37
N TYR A 80 4.66 9.77 -6.78
CA TYR A 80 5.14 8.45 -7.17
C TYR A 80 4.59 8.05 -8.53
N PRO A 81 5.40 7.47 -9.42
CA PRO A 81 4.90 6.90 -10.67
C PRO A 81 4.03 5.68 -10.38
N ILE A 82 2.96 5.52 -11.14
CA ILE A 82 2.10 4.33 -11.09
C ILE A 82 2.76 3.24 -11.93
N THR A 83 3.23 2.17 -11.28
CA THR A 83 3.94 1.05 -11.94
C THR A 83 3.06 -0.17 -12.13
N ALA A 84 1.93 -0.25 -11.42
CA ALA A 84 0.90 -1.25 -11.63
C ALA A 84 -0.49 -0.72 -11.28
N ILE A 85 -1.50 -1.23 -11.98
CA ILE A 85 -2.92 -1.05 -11.65
C ILE A 85 -3.53 -2.43 -11.45
N PHE A 86 -4.11 -2.67 -10.28
CA PHE A 86 -4.75 -3.94 -9.91
C PHE A 86 -6.26 -3.80 -9.80
N GLU A 87 -6.99 -4.91 -9.90
CA GLU A 87 -8.43 -4.94 -9.63
C GLU A 87 -8.83 -6.27 -9.00
N VAL A 88 -9.16 -6.26 -7.72
CA VAL A 88 -9.53 -7.46 -6.97
C VAL A 88 -11.03 -7.73 -6.98
N GLY A 89 -11.84 -6.83 -7.57
CA GLY A 89 -13.29 -6.96 -7.68
C GLY A 89 -14.03 -6.55 -6.40
N MET A 90 -13.31 -6.04 -5.40
CA MET A 90 -13.88 -5.50 -4.16
C MET A 90 -13.79 -3.98 -4.19
N SER A 91 -14.96 -3.35 -4.18
CA SER A 91 -15.15 -1.91 -4.29
C SER A 91 -14.19 -1.10 -3.42
N GLU A 92 -14.12 -1.40 -2.13
CA GLU A 92 -13.28 -0.66 -1.18
C GLU A 92 -11.79 -0.80 -1.49
N TYR A 93 -11.33 -2.00 -1.86
CA TYR A 93 -9.93 -2.26 -2.18
C TYR A 93 -9.52 -1.53 -3.45
N ASP A 94 -10.35 -1.64 -4.50
CA ASP A 94 -10.07 -1.05 -5.81
C ASP A 94 -10.15 0.48 -5.78
N SER A 95 -10.86 1.08 -4.82
CA SER A 95 -11.00 2.55 -4.72
C SER A 95 -10.05 3.23 -3.74
N SER A 96 -9.48 2.51 -2.78
CA SER A 96 -8.81 3.14 -1.63
C SER A 96 -7.43 2.60 -1.27
N ILE A 97 -6.97 1.48 -1.82
CA ILE A 97 -5.65 0.92 -1.46
C ILE A 97 -4.57 1.36 -2.46
N VAL A 98 -3.43 1.77 -1.88
CA VAL A 98 -2.17 1.99 -2.60
C VAL A 98 -1.13 1.06 -1.99
N TYR A 99 -0.51 0.19 -2.79
CA TYR A 99 0.66 -0.55 -2.36
C TYR A 99 1.93 0.23 -2.69
N MET A 100 2.82 0.32 -1.71
CA MET A 100 4.11 0.99 -1.80
C MET A 100 5.22 0.03 -1.38
N PRO A 101 6.42 0.08 -1.99
CA PRO A 101 7.58 -0.67 -1.51
C PRO A 101 7.81 -0.44 -0.01
N PHE A 102 8.07 -1.51 0.73
CA PHE A 102 8.15 -1.44 2.19
C PHE A 102 9.19 -0.41 2.69
N SER A 103 10.38 -0.41 2.10
CA SER A 103 11.45 0.55 2.43
C SER A 103 11.02 1.99 2.13
N GLU A 104 10.35 2.22 1.01
CA GLU A 104 9.85 3.55 0.64
C GLU A 104 8.76 4.01 1.59
N ALA A 105 7.85 3.12 2.00
CA ALA A 105 6.82 3.43 2.99
C ALA A 105 7.43 3.79 4.36
N GLN A 106 8.50 3.11 4.77
CA GLN A 106 9.23 3.47 6.00
C GLN A 106 9.80 4.89 5.91
N LEU A 107 10.45 5.23 4.80
CA LEU A 107 11.00 6.57 4.60
C LEU A 107 9.88 7.62 4.54
N TYR A 108 8.82 7.35 3.79
CA TYR A 108 7.72 8.29 3.59
C TYR A 108 6.99 8.60 4.90
N PHE A 109 6.71 7.58 5.74
CA PHE A 109 6.00 7.75 7.02
C PHE A 109 6.91 7.93 8.25
N ASN A 110 8.22 8.14 8.07
CA ASN A 110 9.20 8.26 9.16
C ASN A 110 9.20 7.05 10.13
N MET A 111 9.21 5.84 9.56
CA MET A 111 9.14 4.56 10.27
C MET A 111 10.36 3.68 10.04
N ASP A 112 11.54 4.28 10.00
CA ASP A 112 12.80 3.57 9.76
C ASP A 112 12.97 2.37 10.70
N GLY A 113 13.20 1.20 10.10
CA GLY A 113 13.38 -0.06 10.83
C GLY A 113 12.13 -0.59 11.55
N ARG A 114 10.95 -0.01 11.32
CA ARG A 114 9.69 -0.39 11.98
C ARG A 114 8.63 -0.85 10.98
N ALA A 115 7.82 -1.81 11.38
CA ALA A 115 6.55 -2.16 10.73
C ALA A 115 5.39 -1.74 11.64
N GLN A 116 4.29 -1.27 11.08
CA GLN A 116 3.08 -0.94 11.85
C GLN A 116 2.28 -2.19 12.24
N ALA A 117 2.25 -3.17 11.35
CA ALA A 117 1.48 -4.38 11.50
C ALA A 117 2.23 -5.55 10.85
N ILE A 118 1.92 -6.75 11.34
CA ILE A 118 2.29 -8.01 10.70
C ILE A 118 0.99 -8.64 10.23
N GLU A 119 0.81 -8.77 8.91
CA GLU A 119 -0.36 -9.42 8.33
C GLU A 119 -0.07 -10.91 8.16
N ILE A 120 -0.89 -11.77 8.76
CA ILE A 120 -0.70 -13.22 8.76
C ILE A 120 -1.79 -13.84 7.91
N TYR A 121 -1.38 -14.55 6.86
CA TYR A 121 -2.26 -15.35 6.03
C TYR A 121 -2.25 -16.79 6.53
N VAL A 122 -3.43 -17.37 6.70
CA VAL A 122 -3.60 -18.76 7.16
C VAL A 122 -4.28 -19.57 6.07
N ASP A 123 -3.90 -20.84 5.95
CA ASP A 123 -4.49 -21.74 4.95
C ASP A 123 -5.95 -22.08 5.25
N ASN A 124 -6.32 -22.09 6.54
CA ASN A 124 -7.69 -22.37 6.98
C ASN A 124 -8.19 -21.24 7.90
N PRO A 125 -9.08 -20.35 7.42
CA PRO A 125 -9.62 -19.25 8.22
C PRO A 125 -10.50 -19.74 9.40
N ASP A 126 -11.09 -20.94 9.32
CA ASP A 126 -11.93 -21.48 10.40
C ASP A 126 -11.11 -21.86 11.65
N ASN A 127 -9.79 -21.98 11.52
CA ASN A 127 -8.90 -22.36 12.62
C ASN A 127 -8.19 -21.16 13.29
N VAL A 128 -8.59 -19.93 12.96
CA VAL A 128 -7.96 -18.71 13.49
C VAL A 128 -8.02 -18.67 15.02
N ASP A 129 -9.10 -19.15 15.64
CA ASP A 129 -9.25 -19.16 17.11
C ASP A 129 -8.18 -20.00 17.82
N ALA A 130 -7.69 -21.07 17.20
CA ALA A 130 -6.63 -21.90 17.77
C ALA A 130 -5.22 -21.35 17.49
N LEU A 131 -5.07 -20.52 16.45
CA LEU A 131 -3.81 -19.92 16.01
C LEU A 131 -3.51 -18.61 16.74
N LYS A 132 -4.54 -17.78 16.96
CA LYS A 132 -4.43 -16.48 17.60
C LYS A 132 -3.65 -16.48 18.92
N PRO A 133 -3.95 -17.35 19.93
CA PRO A 133 -3.21 -17.33 21.19
C PRO A 133 -1.73 -17.67 21.02
N LYS A 134 -1.37 -18.53 20.07
CA LYS A 134 0.04 -18.88 19.78
C LYS A 134 0.81 -17.72 19.16
N VAL A 135 0.14 -16.95 18.31
CA VAL A 135 0.71 -15.74 17.69
C VAL A 135 0.88 -14.65 18.74
N GLU A 136 -0.12 -14.45 19.61
CA GLU A 136 -0.03 -13.47 20.70
C GLU A 136 1.12 -13.80 21.66
N GLU A 137 1.27 -15.08 22.05
CA GLU A 137 2.38 -15.54 22.90
C GLU A 137 3.75 -15.31 22.24
N ALA A 138 3.88 -15.58 20.94
CA ALA A 138 5.13 -15.38 20.20
C ALA A 138 5.48 -13.90 19.93
N SER A 139 4.55 -12.98 20.18
CA SER A 139 4.71 -11.53 19.93
C SER A 139 5.16 -10.73 21.15
N GLN A 140 5.19 -11.35 22.35
CA GLN A 140 5.74 -10.79 23.59
C GLN A 140 7.26 -10.91 23.65
#